data_AF-A0A7Y1U4N1-F1
#
_entry.id   AF-A0A7Y1U4N1-F1
#
_cell.length_a   1.000
_cell.length_b   1.000
_cell.length_c   1.000
_cell.angle_alpha   90.00
_cell.angle_beta   90.00
_cell.angle_gamma   90.00
#
_symmetry.space_group_name_H-M   'P 1'
#
loop_
_entity.id
_entity.type
_entity.pdbx_description
1 polymer ?
#
loop_
_entity_poly.entity_id
_entity_poly.type
_entity_poly.pdbx_seq_one_letter_code
_entity_poly.pdbx_strand_id
1 'polypeptide(L)' 'MSQAPESVADLQEQLRGVDYLADRGLATATLIALRLGRPLLLEGEVGVGKTELAKCLA' A
#
# COMPACT_ATOMS: atom_id res chain seq x y z
N MET A 1 4.33 -1.13 -17.18
CA MET A 1 3.12 -1.04 -16.34
C MET A 1 3.23 -2.15 -15.33
N SER A 2 3.52 -1.84 -14.07
CA SER A 2 3.64 -2.88 -13.04
C SER A 2 2.29 -3.60 -12.93
N GLN A 3 2.30 -4.92 -12.82
CA GLN A 3 1.08 -5.72 -12.67
C GLN A 3 0.35 -5.27 -11.40
N ALA A 4 -0.98 -5.12 -11.49
CA ALA A 4 -1.78 -4.78 -10.31
C ALA A 4 -1.72 -5.95 -9.31
N PRO A 5 -1.60 -5.69 -8.00
CA PRO A 5 -1.50 -6.74 -7.01
C PRO A 5 -2.75 -7.64 -7.01
N GLU A 6 -2.52 -8.95 -6.99
CA GLU A 6 -3.59 -9.94 -7.08
C GLU A 6 -4.17 -10.33 -5.72
N SER A 7 -3.38 -10.13 -4.65
CA SER A 7 -3.75 -10.45 -3.28
C SER A 7 -3.09 -9.52 -2.26
N VAL A 8 -3.50 -9.61 -0.99
CA VAL A 8 -2.88 -8.86 0.10
C VAL A 8 -1.41 -9.27 0.30
N ALA A 9 -1.11 -10.57 0.20
CA ALA A 9 0.25 -11.08 0.35
C ALA A 9 1.18 -10.58 -0.76
N ASP A 10 0.69 -10.59 -2.00
CA ASP A 10 1.40 -10.06 -3.17
C ASP A 10 1.71 -8.56 -3.00
N LEU A 11 0.71 -7.76 -2.59
CA LEU A 11 0.95 -6.34 -2.31
C LEU A 11 1.98 -6.13 -1.18
N GLN A 12 1.96 -6.95 -0.12
CA GLN A 12 2.95 -6.86 0.95
C GLN A 12 4.37 -7.20 0.47
N GLU A 13 4.52 -8.18 -0.42
CA GLU A 13 5.80 -8.52 -1.04
C GLU A 13 6.30 -7.41 -1.98
N GLN A 14 5.42 -6.85 -2.80
CA GLN A 14 5.76 -5.72 -3.67
C GLN A 14 6.21 -4.50 -2.86
N LEU A 15 5.47 -4.13 -1.81
CA LEU A 15 5.84 -3.04 -0.91
C LEU A 15 7.16 -3.31 -0.18
N ARG A 16 7.37 -4.55 0.29
CA ARG A 16 8.65 -4.94 0.91
C ARG A 16 9.82 -4.82 -0.07
N GLY A 17 9.60 -5.11 -1.35
CA GLY A 17 10.60 -4.96 -2.41
C GLY A 17 11.05 -3.52 -2.65
N VAL A 18 10.29 -2.54 -2.15
CA VAL A 18 10.61 -1.10 -2.18
C VAL A 18 10.80 -0.52 -0.77
N ASP A 19 11.28 -1.35 0.15
CA ASP A 19 11.58 -0.99 1.55
C ASP A 19 10.39 -0.44 2.36
N TYR A 20 9.16 -0.78 1.96
CA TYR A 20 7.95 -0.45 2.70
C TYR A 20 7.35 -1.67 3.40
N LEU A 21 7.37 -1.67 4.73
CA LEU A 21 6.76 -2.74 5.53
C LEU A 21 5.31 -2.39 5.88
N ALA A 22 4.36 -2.91 5.10
CA ALA A 22 2.94 -2.81 5.41
C ALA A 22 2.48 -3.97 6.30
N ASP A 23 1.74 -3.65 7.36
CA ASP A 23 0.95 -4.66 8.06
C ASP A 23 -0.21 -5.15 7.16
N ARG A 24 -0.87 -6.22 7.61
CA ARG A 24 -1.96 -6.82 6.85
C ARG A 24 -3.17 -5.89 6.70
N GLY A 25 -3.46 -5.06 7.70
CA GLY A 25 -4.60 -4.14 7.70
C GLY A 25 -4.44 -3.04 6.65
N LEU A 26 -3.28 -2.39 6.67
CA LEU A 26 -2.90 -1.37 5.69
C LEU A 26 -2.87 -1.95 4.27
N ALA A 27 -2.20 -3.09 4.07
CA ALA A 27 -2.15 -3.74 2.76
C ALA A 27 -3.55 -4.12 2.26
N THR A 28 -4.46 -4.55 3.13
CA THR A 28 -5.85 -4.84 2.76
C THR A 28 -6.60 -3.59 2.31
N ALA A 29 -6.51 -2.50 3.09
CA ALA A 29 -7.16 -1.24 2.75
C ALA A 29 -6.62 -0.65 1.44
N THR A 30 -5.31 -0.68 1.24
CA THR A 30 -4.64 -0.25 0.01
C THR A 30 -5.08 -1.09 -1.19
N LEU A 31 -5.11 -2.43 -1.08
CA LEU A 31 -5.56 -3.30 -2.16
C LEU A 31 -7.01 -2.99 -2.58
N ILE A 32 -7.91 -2.81 -1.61
CA ILE A 32 -9.31 -2.47 -1.89
C ILE A 32 -9.42 -1.10 -2.58
N ALA A 33 -8.68 -0.09 -2.10
CA ALA A 33 -8.67 1.24 -2.69
C ALA A 33 -8.19 1.21 -4.15
N LEU A 34 -7.11 0.47 -4.43
CA LEU A 34 -6.58 0.26 -5.79
C LEU A 34 -7.59 -0.47 -6.68
N ARG A 35 -8.22 -1.54 -6.19
CA ARG A 35 -9.24 -2.32 -6.93
C ARG A 35 -10.48 -1.50 -7.27
N LEU A 36 -10.90 -0.62 -6.36
CA LEU A 36 -12.08 0.22 -6.55
C LEU A 36 -11.77 1.54 -7.28
N GLY A 37 -10.49 1.87 -7.50
CA GLY A 37 -10.09 3.17 -8.03
C GLY A 37 -10.56 4.33 -7.13
N ARG A 38 -10.54 4.14 -5.80
CA ARG A 38 -11.00 5.13 -4.82
C ARG A 38 -9.84 5.68 -4.00
N PRO A 39 -9.85 6.97 -3.62
CA PRO A 39 -8.85 7.54 -2.73
C PRO A 39 -8.82 6.83 -1.37
N LEU A 40 -7.62 6.69 -0.80
CA LEU A 40 -7.40 6.18 0.56
C LEU A 40 -6.84 7.31 1.44
N LEU A 41 -7.56 7.65 2.51
CA LEU A 41 -7.04 8.55 3.55
C LEU A 41 -6.22 7.72 4.55
N LEU A 42 -4.99 8.16 4.82
CA LEU A 42 -4.12 7.55 5.83
C LEU A 42 -3.97 8.49 7.02
N GLU A 43 -4.42 8.04 8.19
CA GLU A 43 -4.24 8.73 9.46
C GLU A 43 -3.16 8.06 10.32
N GLY A 44 -2.51 8.82 11.20
CA GLY A 44 -1.48 8.31 12.11
C GLY A 44 -0.43 9.37 12.47
N GLU A 45 0.47 9.01 13.37
CA GLU A 45 1.52 9.91 13.86
C GLU A 45 2.51 10.32 12.75
N VAL A 46 3.23 11.43 12.96
CA VAL A 46 4.28 11.87 12.02
C VAL A 46 5.37 10.81 11.96
N GLY A 47 5.81 10.44 10.75
CA GLY A 47 6.90 9.48 10.56
C GLY A 47 6.50 8.01 10.36
N VAL A 48 5.21 7.65 10.44
CA VAL A 48 4.73 6.26 10.24
C VAL A 48 4.67 5.80 8.77
N GLY A 49 5.38 6.47 7.86
CA GLY A 49 5.47 6.06 6.45
C GLY A 49 4.27 6.42 5.56
N LYS A 50 3.34 7.29 5.98
CA LYS A 50 2.18 7.70 5.17
C LYS A 50 2.55 8.24 3.78
N THR A 51 3.56 9.12 3.72
CA THR A 51 4.07 9.69 2.47
C THR A 51 4.82 8.65 1.65
N GLU A 52 5.54 7.75 2.31
CA GLU A 52 6.34 6.75 1.63
C GLU A 52 5.46 5.73 0.90
N LEU A 53 4.34 5.31 1.52
CA LEU A 53 3.36 4.45 0.84
C LEU A 53 2.86 5.06 -0.47
N ALA A 54 2.55 6.36 -0.47
CA ALA A 54 2.09 7.04 -1.68
C ALA A 54 3.15 7.03 -2.80
N LYS A 55 4.44 7.13 -2.45
CA LYS A 55 5.54 7.02 -3.43
C LYS A 55 5.71 5.60 -3.95
N CYS A 56 5.58 4.59 -3.08
CA CYS A 56 5.69 3.19 -3.46
C CYS A 56 4.57 2.74 -4.43
N LEU A 57 3.42 3.43 -4.39
CA LEU A 57 2.25 3.14 -5.24
C LEU A 57 2.21 3.92 -6.57
N ALA A 58 3.14 4.86 -6.79
CA ALA A 58 3.23 5.69 -7.99
C ALA A 58 4.07 5.04 -9.10
#